data_AF-A0A5N6L0A2-F1
#
_entry.id   AF-A0A5N6L0A2-F1
#
_cell.length_a   1.000
_cell.length_b   1.000
_cell.length_c   1.000
_cell.angle_alpha   90.00
_cell.angle_beta   90.00
_cell.angle_gamma   90.00
#
_symmetry.space_group_name_H-M   'P 1'
#
loop_
_entity.id
_entity.type
_entity.pdbx_description
1 polymer ?
#
loop_
_entity_poly.entity_id
_entity_poly.type
_entity_poly.pdbx_seq_one_letter_code
_entity_poly.pdbx_strand_id
1 'polypeptide(L)'
;MSLYYEAAQFIDGSPQSSTLKSRIYGAKDLRGSAAQIHGLCIEATRWSPVLAEVIEKAGVLVTERKLTPALALLLTHDLLVGKRISARKDHVLCLAINRHKARLGAEFTRARLRSGHPTVDAWRLALVEENGPRGEKSSHPRWVRVNTLLSDQDAECKQDGGAFYGWQEVSSLQDLFTPTAESTTSKKYFIDSHVPSLLATPPGSESLLTKTPAYRQGRIILQDKASCFPAYLLFSTPFDYLPNDSLDGTAPRTDKQGDIIDACAAPGNKTTHLAALVMAAHNTQSSDQANDMRRPKITAVEKDKTRAATLARMVATAGADKDGLVTCLQGQDFSRLNPDDSKWKHVTALLLDPSCSGSGIVGRDQGDDEGTGDGTMGFFAVGFVRDGGGGEGGALEEMRELEDVAADESDDEFEGFSDG
;
A
#
# COMPACT_ATOMS: atom_id res chain seq x y z
N MET A 1 23.94 25.17 -0.22
CA MET A 1 23.90 24.24 0.92
C MET A 1 24.04 22.83 0.36
N SER A 2 24.77 21.93 1.01
CA SER A 2 25.00 20.56 0.51
C SER A 2 23.76 19.68 0.70
N LEU A 3 23.52 18.73 -0.22
CA LEU A 3 22.49 17.69 -0.14
C LEU A 3 22.40 17.02 1.25
N TYR A 4 23.54 16.84 1.92
CA TYR A 4 23.59 16.22 3.24
C TYR A 4 22.92 17.03 4.33
N TYR A 5 22.97 18.37 4.27
CA TYR A 5 22.27 19.20 5.24
C TYR A 5 20.75 19.11 5.06
N GLU A 6 20.28 19.00 3.81
CA GLU A 6 18.86 18.81 3.51
C GLU A 6 18.40 17.42 3.97
N ALA A 7 19.18 16.37 3.66
CA ALA A 7 18.89 15.01 4.10
C ALA A 7 18.90 14.85 5.63
N ALA A 8 19.85 15.47 6.33
CA ALA A 8 19.97 15.38 7.78
C ALA A 8 18.73 15.91 8.52
N GLN A 9 18.06 16.95 7.99
CA GLN A 9 16.82 17.49 8.58
C GLN A 9 15.70 16.46 8.66
N PHE A 10 15.68 15.47 7.77
CA PHE A 10 14.65 14.44 7.75
C PHE A 10 14.95 13.26 8.67
N ILE A 11 16.22 13.06 9.04
CA ILE A 11 16.70 12.02 9.97
C ILE A 11 16.70 12.53 11.42
N ASP A 12 17.14 13.76 11.66
CA ASP A 12 17.21 14.38 13.00
C ASP A 12 15.82 14.83 13.54
N GLY A 13 14.75 14.73 12.74
CA GLY A 13 13.41 15.17 13.14
C GLY A 13 12.72 14.20 14.12
N SER A 14 11.91 14.74 15.06
CA SER A 14 11.07 13.90 15.94
C SER A 14 10.11 13.02 15.11
N PRO A 15 9.59 11.91 15.67
CA PRO A 15 8.52 11.17 15.02
C PRO A 15 7.34 12.13 14.78
N GLN A 16 7.13 12.48 13.52
CA GLN A 16 6.01 13.27 13.04
C GLN A 16 4.99 12.31 12.43
N SER A 17 3.70 12.65 12.50
CA SER A 17 2.61 11.81 11.99
C SER A 17 2.68 11.54 10.48
N SER A 18 3.51 12.30 9.74
CA SER A 18 3.74 12.16 8.30
C SER A 18 5.01 11.34 7.99
N THR A 19 4.92 10.47 6.99
CA THR A 19 6.01 9.59 6.54
C THR A 19 7.25 10.34 6.03
N LEU A 20 8.41 9.68 6.02
CA LEU A 20 9.65 10.26 5.48
C LEU A 20 9.49 10.69 4.01
N LYS A 21 8.79 9.89 3.20
CA LYS A 21 8.53 10.17 1.78
C LYS A 21 7.64 11.40 1.60
N SER A 22 6.50 11.47 2.29
CA SER A 22 5.61 12.64 2.24
C SER A 22 6.31 13.92 2.72
N ARG A 23 7.12 13.84 3.79
CA ARG A 23 7.93 14.98 4.27
C ARG A 23 8.92 15.47 3.23
N ILE A 24 9.64 14.57 2.55
CA ILE A 24 10.63 14.94 1.54
C ILE A 24 9.96 15.48 0.27
N TYR A 25 8.96 14.79 -0.27
CA TYR A 25 8.30 15.22 -1.51
C TYR A 25 7.35 16.41 -1.32
N GLY A 26 6.86 16.64 -0.09
CA GLY A 26 6.06 17.80 0.29
C GLY A 26 6.88 19.02 0.73
N ALA A 27 8.20 18.87 0.93
CA ALA A 27 9.06 19.98 1.33
C ALA A 27 9.16 21.02 0.21
N LYS A 28 8.84 22.27 0.56
CA LYS A 28 9.07 23.43 -0.30
C LYS A 28 10.54 23.83 -0.19
N ASP A 29 11.12 24.31 -1.29
CA ASP A 29 12.48 24.87 -1.36
C ASP A 29 13.65 23.88 -1.22
N LEU A 30 13.44 22.60 -1.53
CA LEU A 30 14.55 21.66 -1.72
C LEU A 30 15.43 22.09 -2.91
N ARG A 31 16.74 22.21 -2.67
CA ARG A 31 17.73 22.47 -3.72
C ARG A 31 18.22 21.18 -4.37
N GLY A 32 18.28 20.08 -3.60
CA GLY A 32 18.54 18.73 -4.11
C GLY A 32 17.29 18.06 -4.70
N SER A 33 17.48 17.03 -5.52
CA SER A 33 16.36 16.21 -6.01
C SER A 33 15.72 15.45 -4.84
N ALA A 34 14.40 15.57 -4.67
CA ALA A 34 13.64 14.83 -3.66
C ALA A 34 13.90 13.32 -3.73
N ALA A 35 14.03 12.76 -4.94
CA ALA A 35 14.36 11.35 -5.13
C ALA A 35 15.77 10.99 -4.63
N GLN A 36 16.75 11.88 -4.82
CA GLN A 36 18.12 11.67 -4.33
C GLN A 36 18.19 11.76 -2.80
N ILE A 37 17.49 12.73 -2.21
CA ILE A 37 17.40 12.89 -0.76
C ILE A 37 16.72 11.67 -0.15
N HIS A 38 15.58 11.26 -0.71
CA HIS A 38 14.86 10.07 -0.26
C HIS A 38 15.72 8.82 -0.32
N GLY A 39 16.35 8.54 -1.47
CA GLY A 39 17.22 7.38 -1.63
C GLY A 39 18.40 7.37 -0.64
N LEU A 40 19.02 8.52 -0.39
CA LEU A 40 20.11 8.66 0.57
C LEU A 40 19.64 8.40 2.01
N CYS A 41 18.51 8.97 2.43
CA CYS A 41 17.98 8.77 3.77
C CYS A 41 17.60 7.31 4.02
N ILE A 42 16.93 6.65 3.06
CA ILE A 42 16.53 5.25 3.17
C ILE A 42 17.75 4.33 3.31
N GLU A 43 18.71 4.45 2.39
CA GLU A 43 19.91 3.60 2.43
C GLU A 43 20.76 3.87 3.68
N ALA A 44 20.97 5.14 4.06
CA ALA A 44 21.74 5.45 5.27
C ALA A 44 21.06 4.93 6.55
N THR A 45 19.73 5.03 6.64
CA THR A 45 18.97 4.55 7.81
C THR A 45 18.99 3.03 7.90
N ARG A 46 18.91 2.31 6.77
CA ARG A 46 19.06 0.84 6.73
C ARG A 46 20.38 0.38 7.33
N TRP A 47 21.45 1.12 7.10
CA TRP A 47 22.78 0.82 7.63
C TRP A 47 23.03 1.42 9.03
N SER A 48 22.07 2.16 9.60
CA SER A 48 22.22 2.88 10.87
C SER A 48 22.71 2.01 12.04
N PRO A 49 22.16 0.79 12.29
CA PRO A 49 22.61 -0.05 13.41
C PRO A 49 24.11 -0.37 13.36
N VAL A 50 24.64 -0.53 12.15
CA VAL A 50 26.05 -0.83 11.90
C VAL A 50 26.89 0.44 11.90
N LEU A 51 26.45 1.46 11.17
CA LEU A 51 27.23 2.67 10.96
C LEU A 51 27.33 3.50 12.24
N ALA A 52 26.34 3.46 13.13
CA ALA A 52 26.44 4.08 14.44
C ALA A 52 27.63 3.53 15.25
N GLU A 53 27.78 2.19 15.32
CA GLU A 53 28.94 1.55 15.99
C GLU A 53 30.26 1.98 15.33
N VAL A 54 30.31 1.98 14.00
CA VAL A 54 31.52 2.32 13.24
C VAL A 54 31.92 3.78 13.48
N ILE A 55 30.96 4.71 13.47
CA ILE A 55 31.17 6.14 13.71
C ILE A 55 31.67 6.37 15.14
N GLU A 56 31.08 5.69 16.12
CA GLU A 56 31.46 5.76 17.52
C GLU A 56 32.90 5.27 17.72
N LYS A 57 33.23 4.06 17.25
CA LYS A 57 34.58 3.48 17.37
C LYS A 57 35.63 4.25 16.60
N ALA A 58 35.25 4.88 15.49
CA ALA A 58 36.12 5.78 14.75
C ALA A 58 36.33 7.13 15.46
N GLY A 59 35.53 7.49 16.47
CA GLY A 59 35.67 8.73 17.23
C GLY A 59 35.41 9.98 16.38
N VAL A 60 34.59 9.86 15.32
CA VAL A 60 34.37 10.94 14.35
C VAL A 60 33.73 12.14 15.02
N LEU A 61 32.65 11.93 15.76
CA LEU A 61 31.88 13.01 16.40
C LEU A 61 32.65 13.73 17.51
N VAL A 62 33.61 13.04 18.15
CA VAL A 62 34.50 13.64 19.15
C VAL A 62 35.47 14.62 18.49
N THR A 63 35.96 14.28 17.30
CA THR A 63 36.98 15.06 16.59
C THR A 63 36.36 16.17 15.74
N GLU A 64 35.26 15.88 15.04
CA GLU A 64 34.62 16.78 14.09
C GLU A 64 33.36 17.40 14.69
N ARG A 65 33.52 18.42 15.54
CA ARG A 65 32.41 19.09 16.24
C ARG A 65 31.33 19.71 15.34
N LYS A 66 31.60 19.84 14.03
CA LYS A 66 30.67 20.37 13.03
C LYS A 66 29.76 19.30 12.42
N LEU A 67 30.05 18.01 12.65
CA LEU A 67 29.22 16.91 12.18
C LEU A 67 28.19 16.56 13.25
N THR A 68 26.91 16.62 12.89
CA THR A 68 25.84 16.01 13.68
C THR A 68 25.83 14.49 13.48
N PRO A 69 25.19 13.71 14.36
CA PRO A 69 25.01 12.28 14.17
C PRO A 69 24.40 11.92 12.80
N ALA A 70 23.33 12.59 12.35
CA ALA A 70 22.75 12.34 11.03
C ALA A 70 23.71 12.68 9.89
N LEU A 71 24.45 13.80 9.97
CA LEU A 71 25.45 14.14 8.95
C LEU A 71 26.57 13.10 8.88
N ALA A 72 27.06 12.64 10.04
CA ALA A 72 28.07 11.59 10.10
C ALA A 72 27.54 10.27 9.52
N LEU A 73 26.30 9.89 9.82
CA LEU A 73 25.65 8.70 9.28
C LEU A 73 25.58 8.73 7.75
N LEU A 74 25.03 9.81 7.19
CA LEU A 74 24.85 9.97 5.75
C LEU A 74 26.19 9.99 4.99
N LEU A 75 27.18 10.72 5.51
CA LEU A 75 28.51 10.83 4.90
C LEU A 75 29.28 9.52 4.99
N THR A 76 29.16 8.79 6.11
CA THR A 76 29.81 7.48 6.29
C THR A 76 29.20 6.43 5.37
N HIS A 77 27.87 6.43 5.21
CA HIS A 77 27.20 5.57 4.23
C HIS A 77 27.78 5.78 2.82
N ASP A 78 27.78 7.02 2.32
CA ASP A 78 28.28 7.29 0.96
C ASP A 78 29.79 7.02 0.78
N LEU A 79 30.56 7.10 1.87
CA LEU A 79 32.00 6.82 1.86
C LEU A 79 32.32 5.32 1.81
N LEU A 80 31.56 4.49 2.54
CA LEU A 80 31.88 3.08 2.76
C LEU A 80 31.01 2.11 1.95
N VAL A 81 29.75 2.47 1.72
CA VAL A 81 28.72 1.61 1.11
C VAL A 81 28.29 2.17 -0.24
N GLY A 82 28.16 3.50 -0.33
CA GLY A 82 27.81 4.19 -1.57
C GLY A 82 28.95 4.20 -2.59
N LYS A 83 28.63 4.67 -3.81
CA LYS A 83 29.62 4.78 -4.90
C LYS A 83 30.59 5.94 -4.69
N ARG A 84 30.10 7.05 -4.14
CA ARG A 84 30.86 8.27 -3.84
C ARG A 84 30.06 9.20 -2.93
N ILE A 85 30.77 10.07 -2.23
CA ILE A 85 30.20 11.23 -1.54
C ILE A 85 29.62 12.20 -2.58
N SER A 86 28.34 12.54 -2.42
CA SER A 86 27.54 13.43 -3.27
C SER A 86 27.81 14.94 -3.05
N ALA A 87 28.89 15.28 -2.35
CA ALA A 87 29.38 16.65 -2.17
C ALA A 87 30.68 16.89 -2.95
N ARG A 88 30.98 18.15 -3.27
CA ARG A 88 32.26 18.52 -3.91
C ARG A 88 33.44 18.15 -3.02
N LYS A 89 34.60 17.83 -3.62
CA LYS A 89 35.80 17.34 -2.90
C LYS A 89 36.36 18.35 -1.90
N ASP A 90 36.23 19.63 -2.19
CA ASP A 90 36.63 20.78 -1.38
C ASP A 90 35.59 21.18 -0.33
N HIS A 91 34.40 20.56 -0.34
CA HIS A 91 33.35 20.90 0.61
C HIS A 91 33.74 20.47 2.03
N VAL A 92 33.45 21.32 3.02
CA VAL A 92 33.82 21.12 4.43
C VAL A 92 33.40 19.76 5.00
N LEU A 93 32.20 19.28 4.66
CA LEU A 93 31.71 17.94 5.07
C LEU A 93 32.52 16.80 4.45
N CYS A 94 32.87 16.93 3.17
CA CYS A 94 33.65 15.93 2.44
C CYS A 94 35.08 15.86 3.00
N LEU A 95 35.69 17.01 3.26
CA LEU A 95 37.00 17.09 3.91
C LEU A 95 36.97 16.49 5.31
N ALA A 96 35.97 16.82 6.13
CA ALA A 96 35.83 16.31 7.49
C ALA A 96 35.75 14.78 7.52
N ILE A 97 34.84 14.17 6.76
CA ILE A 97 34.69 12.71 6.79
C ILE A 97 35.90 11.99 6.19
N ASN A 98 36.54 12.55 5.16
CA ASN A 98 37.70 11.92 4.52
C ASN A 98 38.94 11.87 5.43
N ARG A 99 39.09 12.78 6.41
CA ARG A 99 40.16 12.68 7.43
C ARG A 99 40.08 11.38 8.23
N HIS A 100 38.88 10.83 8.38
CA HIS A 100 38.62 9.61 9.15
C HIS A 100 38.50 8.36 8.27
N LYS A 101 38.70 8.48 6.95
CA LYS A 101 38.45 7.39 5.97
C LYS A 101 39.15 6.08 6.33
N ALA A 102 40.42 6.14 6.71
CA ALA A 102 41.19 4.94 7.07
C ALA A 102 40.62 4.25 8.31
N ARG A 103 40.28 5.02 9.35
CA ARG A 103 39.73 4.50 10.61
C ARG A 103 38.31 3.97 10.43
N LEU A 104 37.46 4.71 9.73
CA LEU A 104 36.11 4.28 9.35
C LEU A 104 36.13 2.97 8.56
N GLY A 105 37.02 2.86 7.55
CA GLY A 105 37.18 1.63 6.78
C GLY A 105 37.66 0.43 7.61
N ALA A 106 38.58 0.66 8.55
CA ALA A 106 39.07 -0.38 9.46
C ALA A 106 37.97 -0.87 10.42
N GLU A 107 37.24 0.05 11.06
CA GLU A 107 36.13 -0.31 11.96
C GLU A 107 34.98 -0.99 11.22
N PHE A 108 34.63 -0.52 10.02
CA PHE A 108 33.62 -1.16 9.18
C PHE A 108 34.02 -2.59 8.77
N THR A 109 35.28 -2.80 8.42
CA THR A 109 35.80 -4.13 8.11
C THR A 109 35.74 -5.06 9.34
N ARG A 110 36.10 -4.55 10.52
CA ARG A 110 36.00 -5.31 11.79
C ARG A 110 34.57 -5.64 12.15
N ALA A 111 33.65 -4.70 12.00
CA ALA A 111 32.22 -4.91 12.25
C ALA A 111 31.67 -6.01 11.32
N ARG A 112 31.97 -5.93 10.02
CA ARG A 112 31.57 -6.96 9.04
C ARG A 112 32.08 -8.35 9.38
N LEU A 113 33.36 -8.46 9.75
CA LEU A 113 33.98 -9.74 10.11
C LEU A 113 33.40 -10.30 11.40
N ARG A 114 33.09 -9.44 12.39
CA ARG A 114 32.44 -9.83 13.64
C ARG A 114 31.02 -10.36 13.41
N SER A 115 30.30 -9.76 12.48
CA SER A 115 28.98 -10.22 12.02
C SER A 115 29.04 -11.42 11.08
N GLY A 116 30.24 -11.94 10.76
CA GLY A 116 30.40 -13.18 9.98
C GLY A 116 30.13 -13.04 8.48
N HIS A 117 30.08 -11.83 7.93
CA HIS A 117 29.75 -11.64 6.50
C HIS A 117 31.00 -11.61 5.59
N PRO A 118 31.05 -12.45 4.54
CA PRO A 118 32.24 -12.56 3.67
C PRO A 118 32.42 -11.37 2.73
N THR A 119 31.33 -10.72 2.31
CA THR A 119 31.31 -9.55 1.41
C THR A 119 30.41 -8.46 1.97
N VAL A 120 30.60 -7.21 1.54
CA VAL A 120 29.69 -6.10 1.91
C VAL A 120 28.31 -6.33 1.30
N ASP A 121 28.23 -6.95 0.11
CA ASP A 121 26.95 -7.27 -0.52
C ASP A 121 26.19 -8.36 0.24
N ALA A 122 26.87 -9.41 0.73
CA ALA A 122 26.26 -10.41 1.61
C ALA A 122 25.74 -9.79 2.91
N TRP A 123 26.48 -8.83 3.47
CA TRP A 123 26.03 -8.09 4.65
C TRP A 123 24.82 -7.19 4.34
N ARG A 124 24.82 -6.53 3.18
CA ARG A 124 23.68 -5.72 2.72
C ARG A 124 22.42 -6.56 2.62
N LEU A 125 22.52 -7.75 2.03
CA LEU A 125 21.40 -8.69 1.93
C LEU A 125 20.91 -9.13 3.32
N ALA A 126 21.83 -9.47 4.22
CA ALA A 126 21.48 -9.83 5.59
C ALA A 126 20.81 -8.68 6.36
N LEU A 127 21.23 -7.42 6.17
CA LEU A 127 20.57 -6.25 6.76
C LEU A 127 19.17 -6.00 6.17
N VAL A 128 18.95 -6.35 4.90
CA VAL A 128 17.60 -6.32 4.31
C VAL A 128 16.71 -7.40 4.94
N GLU A 129 17.27 -8.57 5.23
CA GLU A 129 16.57 -9.68 5.91
C GLU A 129 16.31 -9.39 7.40
N GLU A 130 17.28 -8.82 8.12
CA GLU A 130 17.21 -8.55 9.57
C GLU A 130 16.33 -7.34 9.91
N ASN A 131 16.28 -6.33 9.03
CA ASN A 131 15.31 -5.23 9.08
C ASN A 131 13.99 -5.59 8.36
N GLY A 132 13.80 -6.84 7.95
CA GLY A 132 12.50 -7.38 7.59
C GLY A 132 11.70 -7.73 8.85
N PRO A 133 10.37 -7.97 8.75
CA PRO A 133 9.60 -8.45 9.88
C PRO A 133 10.26 -9.73 10.45
N ARG A 134 10.48 -9.75 11.76
CA ARG A 134 11.03 -10.91 12.48
C ARG A 134 10.04 -12.08 12.39
N GLY A 135 10.17 -12.89 11.35
CA GLY A 135 9.43 -14.13 11.12
C GLY A 135 9.76 -14.70 9.74
N GLU A 136 10.28 -15.92 9.69
CA GLU A 136 10.47 -16.79 8.52
C GLU A 136 10.65 -16.12 7.13
N LYS A 137 11.90 -15.97 6.66
CA LYS A 137 12.31 -15.80 5.23
C LYS A 137 11.20 -15.30 4.28
N SER A 138 10.56 -14.17 4.57
CA SER A 138 9.32 -13.84 3.89
C SER A 138 9.60 -13.02 2.62
N SER A 139 10.18 -13.71 1.64
CA SER A 139 10.13 -13.27 0.24
C SER A 139 8.67 -13.32 -0.18
N HIS A 140 7.91 -12.24 0.04
CA HIS A 140 6.51 -12.19 -0.35
C HIS A 140 6.38 -11.97 -1.86
N PRO A 141 5.39 -12.61 -2.50
CA PRO A 141 5.18 -12.43 -3.93
C PRO A 141 4.72 -10.99 -4.21
N ARG A 142 5.00 -10.49 -5.41
CA ARG A 142 4.38 -9.26 -5.90
C ARG A 142 3.07 -9.60 -6.61
N TRP A 143 1.98 -9.10 -6.05
CA TRP A 143 0.63 -9.26 -6.60
C TRP A 143 0.32 -8.24 -7.70
N VAL A 144 -0.33 -8.70 -8.75
CA VAL A 144 -0.67 -7.96 -9.96
C VAL A 144 -2.08 -8.33 -10.39
N ARG A 145 -2.99 -7.38 -10.36
CA ARG A 145 -4.35 -7.54 -10.86
C ARG A 145 -4.42 -7.16 -12.34
N VAL A 146 -4.99 -8.01 -13.18
CA VAL A 146 -5.37 -7.65 -14.55
C VAL A 146 -6.63 -6.80 -14.51
N ASN A 147 -6.61 -5.68 -15.21
CA ASN A 147 -7.75 -4.76 -15.30
C ASN A 147 -8.71 -5.22 -16.40
N THR A 148 -9.79 -5.88 -15.99
CA THR A 148 -10.80 -6.42 -16.92
C THR A 148 -11.64 -5.37 -17.65
N LEU A 149 -11.48 -4.07 -17.32
CA LEU A 149 -12.06 -2.98 -18.11
C LEU A 149 -11.32 -2.72 -19.43
N LEU A 150 -10.03 -3.10 -19.51
CA LEU A 150 -9.14 -2.76 -20.63
C LEU A 150 -8.47 -3.96 -21.30
N SER A 151 -8.46 -5.11 -20.63
CA SER A 151 -7.82 -6.34 -21.12
C SER A 151 -8.49 -7.55 -20.47
N ASP A 152 -7.93 -8.74 -20.71
CA ASP A 152 -8.32 -9.96 -20.01
C ASP A 152 -7.06 -10.77 -19.65
N GLN A 153 -7.24 -11.78 -18.77
CA GLN A 153 -6.12 -12.57 -18.26
C GLN A 153 -5.40 -13.33 -19.38
N ASP A 154 -6.13 -13.86 -20.36
CA ASP A 154 -5.54 -14.63 -21.45
C ASP A 154 -4.74 -13.71 -22.39
N ALA A 155 -5.23 -12.50 -22.66
CA ALA A 155 -4.51 -11.49 -23.41
C ALA A 155 -3.19 -11.11 -22.72
N GLU A 156 -3.19 -10.87 -21.40
CA GLU A 156 -1.98 -10.48 -20.69
C GLU A 156 -0.98 -11.63 -20.48
N CYS A 157 -1.45 -12.89 -20.47
CA CYS A 157 -0.61 -14.05 -20.19
C CYS A 157 -0.13 -14.82 -21.43
N LYS A 158 -0.97 -14.92 -22.46
CA LYS A 158 -0.79 -15.87 -23.57
C LYS A 158 -0.58 -15.21 -24.93
N GLN A 159 -0.95 -13.94 -25.10
CA GLN A 159 -0.87 -13.25 -26.39
C GLN A 159 0.37 -12.36 -26.50
N ASP A 160 0.91 -12.22 -27.71
CA ASP A 160 2.04 -11.33 -27.96
C ASP A 160 1.70 -9.88 -27.58
N GLY A 161 2.62 -9.23 -26.84
CA GLY A 161 2.41 -7.90 -26.26
C GLY A 161 1.71 -7.87 -24.89
N GLY A 162 1.30 -9.01 -24.33
CA GLY A 162 0.82 -9.15 -22.96
C GLY A 162 1.93 -8.96 -21.90
N ALA A 163 1.58 -8.49 -20.71
CA ALA A 163 2.54 -8.22 -19.63
C ALA A 163 3.38 -9.45 -19.23
N PHE A 164 2.77 -10.63 -19.29
CA PHE A 164 3.35 -11.91 -18.88
C PHE A 164 3.62 -12.83 -20.08
N TYR A 165 3.54 -12.31 -21.31
CA TYR A 165 3.83 -13.10 -22.49
C TYR A 165 5.27 -13.66 -22.44
N GLY A 166 5.39 -14.99 -22.61
CA GLY A 166 6.65 -15.71 -22.50
C GLY A 166 7.17 -15.90 -21.07
N TRP A 167 6.38 -15.56 -20.04
CA TRP A 167 6.65 -15.96 -18.65
C TRP A 167 6.10 -17.36 -18.41
N GLN A 168 6.71 -18.09 -17.47
CA GLN A 168 6.28 -19.43 -17.09
C GLN A 168 5.16 -19.35 -16.05
N GLU A 169 3.99 -19.91 -16.36
CA GLU A 169 2.95 -20.17 -15.37
C GLU A 169 3.38 -21.31 -14.43
N VAL A 170 3.21 -21.12 -13.12
CA VAL A 170 3.45 -22.15 -12.11
C VAL A 170 2.17 -22.54 -11.40
N SER A 171 2.13 -23.78 -10.90
CA SER A 171 0.96 -24.38 -10.26
C SER A 171 0.79 -24.02 -8.78
N SER A 172 1.83 -23.53 -8.11
CA SER A 172 1.77 -23.17 -6.68
C SER A 172 2.53 -21.88 -6.39
N LEU A 173 2.14 -21.18 -5.32
CA LEU A 173 2.89 -20.01 -4.84
C LEU A 173 4.33 -20.37 -4.45
N GLN A 174 4.57 -21.58 -3.92
CA GLN A 174 5.91 -22.02 -3.54
C GLN A 174 6.85 -22.08 -4.75
N ASP A 175 6.34 -22.44 -5.92
CA ASP A 175 7.12 -22.55 -7.16
C ASP A 175 7.64 -21.21 -7.69
N LEU A 176 7.09 -20.08 -7.21
CA LEU A 176 7.63 -18.75 -7.49
C LEU A 176 8.99 -18.52 -6.81
N PHE A 177 9.24 -19.21 -5.70
CA PHE A 177 10.43 -19.03 -4.87
C PHE A 177 11.46 -20.14 -5.07
N THR A 178 11.13 -21.18 -5.84
CA THR A 178 12.09 -22.24 -6.17
C THR A 178 13.14 -21.73 -7.16
N PRO A 179 14.44 -21.77 -6.80
CA PRO A 179 15.51 -21.42 -7.72
C PRO A 179 15.52 -22.39 -8.89
N THR A 180 15.47 -21.89 -10.12
CA THR A 180 15.76 -22.67 -11.31
C THR A 180 17.26 -22.66 -11.57
N ALA A 181 17.82 -23.77 -12.04
CA ALA A 181 19.25 -23.89 -12.39
C ALA A 181 19.69 -22.88 -13.46
N GLU A 182 18.74 -22.24 -14.13
CA GLU A 182 18.93 -21.21 -15.14
C GLU A 182 18.27 -19.90 -14.65
N SER A 183 19.10 -18.86 -14.43
CA SER A 183 18.75 -17.46 -14.10
C SER A 183 18.32 -17.12 -12.66
N THR A 184 18.93 -16.05 -12.13
CA THR A 184 18.60 -15.37 -10.86
C THR A 184 17.31 -14.55 -10.91
N THR A 185 16.69 -14.40 -12.08
CA THR A 185 15.36 -13.77 -12.25
C THR A 185 14.51 -14.67 -13.15
N SER A 186 13.88 -15.67 -12.56
CA SER A 186 12.94 -16.52 -13.29
C SER A 186 11.66 -15.72 -13.56
N LYS A 187 11.32 -15.51 -14.85
CA LYS A 187 10.07 -14.88 -15.27
C LYS A 187 8.94 -15.88 -15.07
N LYS A 188 8.48 -15.99 -13.84
CA LYS A 188 7.39 -16.89 -13.43
C LYS A 188 6.18 -16.08 -12.96
N TYR A 189 4.99 -16.65 -13.10
CA TYR A 189 3.79 -16.12 -12.45
C TYR A 189 2.88 -17.26 -11.99
N PHE A 190 2.09 -16.99 -10.95
CA PHE A 190 1.05 -17.86 -10.42
C PHE A 190 -0.29 -17.14 -10.52
N ILE A 191 -1.35 -17.83 -10.89
CA ILE A 191 -2.70 -17.27 -10.92
C ILE A 191 -3.39 -17.59 -9.59
N ASP A 192 -3.93 -16.57 -8.93
CA ASP A 192 -4.62 -16.75 -7.65
C ASP A 192 -5.91 -17.54 -7.81
N SER A 193 -6.17 -18.43 -6.85
CA SER A 193 -7.39 -19.24 -6.82
C SER A 193 -8.57 -18.56 -6.12
N HIS A 194 -8.37 -17.44 -5.42
CA HIS A 194 -9.40 -16.81 -4.58
C HIS A 194 -9.99 -15.56 -5.24
N VAL A 195 -9.13 -14.72 -5.83
CA VAL A 195 -9.51 -13.48 -6.51
C VAL A 195 -9.30 -13.66 -8.02
N PRO A 196 -10.37 -13.58 -8.83
CA PRO A 196 -10.26 -13.67 -10.28
C PRO A 196 -9.31 -12.62 -10.87
N SER A 197 -8.58 -12.99 -11.92
CA SER A 197 -7.69 -12.07 -12.64
C SER A 197 -6.58 -11.45 -11.76
N LEU A 198 -6.21 -12.12 -10.66
CA LEU A 198 -5.09 -11.74 -9.80
C LEU A 198 -3.93 -12.72 -9.99
N LEU A 199 -2.73 -12.19 -10.17
CA LEU A 199 -1.51 -12.95 -10.38
C LEU A 199 -0.47 -12.61 -9.31
N ALA A 200 0.38 -13.57 -8.99
CA ALA A 200 1.57 -13.41 -8.15
C ALA A 200 2.84 -13.61 -8.99
N THR A 201 3.86 -12.82 -8.69
CA THR A 201 5.20 -12.92 -9.29
C THR A 201 6.28 -12.99 -8.21
N PRO A 202 7.51 -13.45 -8.54
CA PRO A 202 8.62 -13.41 -7.59
C PRO A 202 8.94 -11.99 -7.14
N PRO A 203 9.53 -11.79 -5.94
CA PRO A 203 9.89 -10.48 -5.45
C PRO A 203 10.86 -9.77 -6.41
N GLY A 204 10.75 -8.45 -6.52
CA GLY A 204 11.58 -7.65 -7.42
C GLY A 204 11.10 -7.58 -8.88
N SER A 205 10.07 -8.35 -9.25
CA SER A 205 9.47 -8.31 -10.61
C SER A 205 8.83 -6.97 -10.97
N GLU A 206 8.56 -6.11 -9.99
CA GLU A 206 7.93 -4.80 -10.19
C GLU A 206 8.67 -3.88 -11.16
N SER A 207 10.01 -3.87 -11.12
CA SER A 207 10.82 -3.04 -12.03
C SER A 207 10.68 -3.47 -13.49
N LEU A 208 10.35 -4.75 -13.75
CA LEU A 208 10.06 -5.26 -15.09
C LEU A 208 8.64 -4.86 -15.50
N LEU A 209 7.66 -5.14 -14.64
CA LEU A 209 6.24 -4.91 -14.92
C LEU A 209 5.92 -3.43 -15.13
N THR A 210 6.45 -2.54 -14.29
CA THR A 210 6.20 -1.08 -14.37
C THR A 210 6.71 -0.43 -15.66
N LYS A 211 7.63 -1.09 -16.37
CA LYS A 211 8.15 -0.62 -17.67
C LYS A 211 7.33 -1.11 -18.86
N THR A 212 6.42 -2.06 -18.66
CA THR A 212 5.60 -2.62 -19.73
C THR A 212 4.55 -1.61 -20.22
N PRO A 213 4.13 -1.70 -21.51
CA PRO A 213 2.97 -0.97 -21.99
C PRO A 213 1.70 -1.29 -21.21
N ALA A 214 1.51 -2.57 -20.81
CA ALA A 214 0.36 -3.01 -20.04
C ALA A 214 0.18 -2.23 -18.73
N TYR A 215 1.25 -2.02 -17.97
CA TYR A 215 1.19 -1.21 -16.74
C TYR A 215 0.90 0.26 -17.03
N ARG A 216 1.60 0.86 -18.00
CA ARG A 216 1.45 2.30 -18.33
C ARG A 216 0.08 2.64 -18.89
N GLN A 217 -0.56 1.68 -19.56
CA GLN A 217 -1.89 1.81 -20.14
C GLN A 217 -2.99 1.31 -19.20
N GLY A 218 -2.64 0.97 -17.94
CA GLY A 218 -3.62 0.55 -16.93
C GLY A 218 -4.24 -0.83 -17.16
N ARG A 219 -3.67 -1.67 -18.04
CA ARG A 219 -4.13 -3.06 -18.27
C ARG A 219 -3.75 -4.01 -17.13
N ILE A 220 -2.68 -3.68 -16.40
CA ILE A 220 -2.31 -4.35 -15.16
C ILE A 220 -2.10 -3.32 -14.05
N ILE A 221 -2.47 -3.69 -12.82
CA ILE A 221 -2.42 -2.84 -11.63
C ILE A 221 -1.71 -3.62 -10.52
N LEU A 222 -0.72 -2.99 -9.90
CA LEU A 222 -0.02 -3.60 -8.77
C LEU A 222 -0.84 -3.38 -7.50
N GLN A 223 -1.42 -4.45 -6.98
CA GLN A 223 -2.32 -4.42 -5.84
C GLN A 223 -2.14 -5.70 -5.03
N ASP A 224 -1.86 -5.53 -3.73
CA ASP A 224 -1.78 -6.65 -2.81
C ASP A 224 -3.07 -7.46 -2.78
N LYS A 225 -2.96 -8.80 -2.67
CA LYS A 225 -4.11 -9.69 -2.62
C LYS A 225 -5.11 -9.33 -1.52
N ALA A 226 -4.64 -8.97 -0.33
CA ALA A 226 -5.52 -8.56 0.77
C ALA A 226 -6.38 -7.34 0.38
N SER A 227 -5.78 -6.38 -0.35
CA SER A 227 -6.45 -5.17 -0.85
C SER A 227 -7.49 -5.45 -1.94
N CYS A 228 -7.49 -6.63 -2.55
CA CYS A 228 -8.48 -7.02 -3.54
C CYS A 228 -9.80 -7.50 -2.90
N PHE A 229 -9.76 -8.06 -1.68
CA PHE A 229 -10.91 -8.67 -1.05
C PHE A 229 -12.07 -7.71 -0.72
N PRO A 230 -11.88 -6.47 -0.25
CA PRO A 230 -13.01 -5.59 0.06
C PRO A 230 -13.93 -5.34 -1.14
N ALA A 231 -13.33 -5.03 -2.29
CA ALA A 231 -14.07 -4.83 -3.53
C ALA A 231 -14.69 -6.13 -4.04
N TYR A 232 -13.93 -7.23 -3.94
CA TYR A 232 -14.42 -8.56 -4.34
C TYR A 232 -15.61 -8.98 -3.50
N LEU A 233 -15.50 -9.04 -2.17
CA LEU A 233 -16.57 -9.47 -1.26
C LEU A 233 -17.83 -8.61 -1.37
N LEU A 234 -17.68 -7.29 -1.55
CA LEU A 234 -18.82 -6.37 -1.71
C LEU A 234 -19.66 -6.66 -2.96
N PHE A 235 -19.07 -7.26 -4.00
CA PHE A 235 -19.70 -7.36 -5.32
C PHE A 235 -19.70 -8.77 -5.94
N SER A 236 -18.92 -9.71 -5.41
CA SER A 236 -18.79 -11.08 -5.88
C SER A 236 -19.69 -12.05 -5.11
N THR A 237 -20.26 -11.63 -3.98
CA THR A 237 -21.24 -12.43 -3.27
C THR A 237 -22.61 -12.20 -3.91
N PRO A 238 -23.29 -13.26 -4.40
CA PRO A 238 -24.72 -13.17 -4.57
C PRO A 238 -25.29 -12.81 -3.20
N PHE A 239 -26.16 -11.80 -3.12
CA PHE A 239 -26.85 -11.39 -1.89
C PHE A 239 -27.85 -12.45 -1.37
N ASP A 240 -27.56 -13.73 -1.57
CA ASP A 240 -28.38 -14.88 -1.15
C ASP A 240 -28.23 -15.20 0.36
N TYR A 241 -27.36 -14.50 1.10
CA TYR A 241 -27.12 -14.72 2.54
C TYR A 241 -27.79 -13.71 3.49
N LEU A 242 -28.47 -12.68 2.97
CA LEU A 242 -29.45 -11.97 3.81
C LEU A 242 -30.67 -12.89 3.96
N PRO A 243 -31.10 -13.21 5.20
CA PRO A 243 -32.33 -13.94 5.40
C PRO A 243 -33.44 -13.26 4.61
N ASN A 244 -34.20 -14.05 3.85
CA ASN A 244 -35.51 -13.62 3.40
C ASN A 244 -36.36 -13.35 4.64
N ASP A 245 -36.40 -12.11 5.13
CA ASP A 245 -37.34 -11.73 6.20
C ASP A 245 -38.81 -11.75 5.71
N SER A 246 -39.06 -12.09 4.44
CA SER A 246 -40.36 -12.57 4.01
C SER A 246 -40.51 -14.07 4.28
N LEU A 247 -41.23 -14.41 5.34
CA LEU A 247 -41.61 -15.77 5.75
C LEU A 247 -42.39 -16.58 4.68
N ASP A 248 -42.75 -15.99 3.53
CA ASP A 248 -43.56 -16.64 2.49
C ASP A 248 -42.80 -16.99 1.20
N GLY A 249 -41.50 -16.69 1.11
CA GLY A 249 -40.69 -16.99 -0.08
C GLY A 249 -41.12 -16.22 -1.35
N THR A 250 -41.89 -15.13 -1.20
CA THR A 250 -42.36 -14.30 -2.32
C THR A 250 -41.65 -12.95 -2.42
N ALA A 251 -40.72 -12.61 -1.51
CA ALA A 251 -39.89 -11.43 -1.71
C ALA A 251 -39.09 -11.59 -3.01
N PRO A 252 -39.22 -10.65 -3.96
CA PRO A 252 -38.42 -10.65 -5.17
C PRO A 252 -36.95 -10.65 -4.77
N ARG A 253 -36.12 -11.47 -5.43
CA ARG A 253 -34.67 -11.25 -5.47
C ARG A 253 -34.48 -9.77 -5.77
N THR A 254 -34.02 -8.99 -4.79
CA THR A 254 -34.07 -7.55 -4.96
C THR A 254 -33.22 -7.16 -6.15
N ASP A 255 -33.91 -6.56 -7.10
CA ASP A 255 -33.54 -5.88 -8.33
C ASP A 255 -32.57 -4.69 -8.11
N LYS A 256 -31.70 -4.72 -7.10
CA LYS A 256 -31.05 -3.51 -6.56
C LYS A 256 -29.53 -3.58 -6.55
N GLN A 257 -28.94 -3.58 -7.75
CA GLN A 257 -27.57 -3.13 -7.93
C GLN A 257 -27.58 -1.59 -8.00
N GLY A 258 -27.61 -0.93 -6.83
CA GLY A 258 -27.57 0.52 -6.73
C GLY A 258 -26.16 1.09 -6.89
N ASP A 259 -26.06 2.41 -6.82
CA ASP A 259 -24.77 3.12 -6.86
C ASP A 259 -23.92 2.78 -5.62
N ILE A 260 -22.61 2.96 -5.73
CA ILE A 260 -21.62 2.62 -4.70
C ILE A 260 -20.84 3.88 -4.32
N ILE A 261 -20.54 4.05 -3.03
CA ILE A 261 -19.56 5.06 -2.59
C ILE A 261 -18.32 4.35 -2.05
N ASP A 262 -17.16 4.71 -2.59
CA ASP A 262 -15.85 4.43 -1.98
C ASP A 262 -15.44 5.65 -1.15
N ALA A 263 -15.50 5.52 0.17
CA ALA A 263 -15.46 6.64 1.11
C ALA A 263 -14.06 7.22 1.36
N CYS A 264 -13.00 6.45 1.08
CA CYS A 264 -11.59 6.81 1.32
C CYS A 264 -10.74 6.28 0.16
N ALA A 265 -11.02 6.78 -1.03
CA ALA A 265 -10.73 6.06 -2.27
C ALA A 265 -9.27 6.10 -2.73
N ALA A 266 -8.46 7.09 -2.32
CA ALA A 266 -7.11 7.21 -2.87
C ALA A 266 -6.16 6.12 -2.35
N PRO A 267 -5.25 5.59 -3.21
CA PRO A 267 -4.94 6.04 -4.57
C PRO A 267 -5.83 5.46 -5.69
N GLY A 268 -6.87 4.68 -5.38
CA GLY A 268 -7.85 4.18 -6.37
C GLY A 268 -7.78 2.69 -6.69
N ASN A 269 -6.96 1.92 -5.98
CA ASN A 269 -6.80 0.48 -6.24
C ASN A 269 -8.10 -0.29 -6.00
N LYS A 270 -8.83 0.01 -4.91
CA LYS A 270 -10.12 -0.60 -4.59
C LYS A 270 -11.22 -0.07 -5.50
N THR A 271 -11.26 1.24 -5.73
CA THR A 271 -12.20 1.90 -6.64
C THR A 271 -12.17 1.32 -8.06
N THR A 272 -10.97 1.14 -8.64
CA THR A 272 -10.82 0.57 -10.00
C THR A 272 -11.13 -0.92 -10.04
N HIS A 273 -10.92 -1.64 -8.93
CA HIS A 273 -11.34 -3.04 -8.82
C HIS A 273 -12.87 -3.15 -8.75
N LEU A 274 -13.55 -2.30 -7.96
CA LEU A 274 -15.00 -2.20 -7.94
C LEU A 274 -15.56 -1.91 -9.33
N ALA A 275 -14.98 -0.96 -10.06
CA ALA A 275 -15.42 -0.61 -11.42
C ALA A 275 -15.36 -1.82 -12.37
N ALA A 276 -14.28 -2.59 -12.31
CA ALA A 276 -14.09 -3.81 -13.07
C ALA A 276 -15.15 -4.89 -12.75
N LEU A 277 -15.45 -5.09 -11.46
CA LEU A 277 -16.45 -6.06 -10.99
C LEU A 277 -17.88 -5.63 -11.37
N VAL A 278 -18.22 -4.34 -11.21
CA VAL A 278 -19.51 -3.76 -11.62
C VAL A 278 -19.78 -4.00 -13.10
N MET A 279 -18.80 -3.73 -13.96
CA MET A 279 -18.95 -3.94 -15.39
C MET A 279 -19.08 -5.42 -15.76
N ALA A 280 -18.32 -6.30 -15.10
CA ALA A 280 -18.40 -7.74 -15.35
C ALA A 280 -19.81 -8.28 -15.03
N ALA A 281 -20.38 -7.94 -13.87
CA ALA A 281 -21.72 -8.41 -13.51
C ALA A 281 -22.82 -7.79 -14.38
N HIS A 282 -22.70 -6.52 -14.73
CA HIS A 282 -23.66 -5.86 -15.63
C HIS A 282 -23.70 -6.54 -17.00
N ASN A 283 -22.53 -6.89 -17.55
CA ASN A 283 -22.45 -7.53 -18.87
C ASN A 283 -23.02 -8.95 -18.87
N THR A 284 -22.85 -9.73 -17.79
CA THR A 284 -23.39 -11.09 -17.70
C THR A 284 -24.91 -11.15 -17.53
N GLN A 285 -25.52 -10.14 -16.91
CA GLN A 285 -26.98 -10.07 -16.74
C GLN A 285 -27.74 -9.52 -17.96
N SER A 286 -27.02 -8.87 -18.88
CA SER A 286 -27.62 -8.23 -20.07
C SER A 286 -27.99 -9.17 -21.22
N SER A 287 -27.65 -10.46 -21.15
CA SER A 287 -27.79 -11.38 -22.30
C SER A 287 -29.18 -11.98 -22.53
N ASP A 288 -30.07 -12.03 -21.54
CA ASP A 288 -31.32 -12.80 -21.68
C ASP A 288 -32.65 -12.04 -21.45
N GLN A 289 -32.68 -10.84 -20.83
CA GLN A 289 -33.95 -10.09 -20.68
C GLN A 289 -33.90 -8.62 -20.20
N ALA A 290 -32.78 -7.89 -20.29
CA ALA A 290 -32.66 -6.59 -19.61
C ALA A 290 -32.00 -5.49 -20.47
N ASN A 291 -32.78 -4.91 -21.39
CA ASN A 291 -32.37 -3.69 -22.10
C ASN A 291 -32.67 -2.39 -21.30
N ASP A 292 -33.18 -2.51 -20.07
CA ASP A 292 -33.68 -1.38 -19.27
C ASP A 292 -33.07 -1.30 -17.85
N MET A 293 -32.12 -2.19 -17.50
CA MET A 293 -31.45 -2.10 -16.20
C MET A 293 -30.39 -0.99 -16.20
N ARG A 294 -30.52 -0.07 -15.25
CA ARG A 294 -29.56 0.98 -15.02
C ARG A 294 -28.23 0.39 -14.52
N ARG A 295 -27.14 0.70 -15.22
CA ARG A 295 -25.78 0.40 -14.76
C ARG A 295 -25.45 1.12 -13.43
N PRO A 296 -24.95 0.41 -12.40
CA PRO A 296 -24.45 1.03 -11.18
C PRO A 296 -23.31 2.03 -11.44
N LYS A 297 -23.28 3.12 -10.68
CA LYS A 297 -22.17 4.09 -10.71
C LYS A 297 -21.42 4.11 -9.40
N ILE A 298 -20.14 4.45 -9.45
CA ILE A 298 -19.26 4.53 -8.28
C ILE A 298 -18.90 5.99 -8.04
N THR A 299 -19.06 6.45 -6.81
CA THR A 299 -18.55 7.75 -6.34
C THR A 299 -17.36 7.52 -5.44
N ALA A 300 -16.19 8.02 -5.83
CA ALA A 300 -14.93 7.87 -5.11
C ALA A 300 -14.60 9.16 -4.35
N VAL A 301 -14.54 9.10 -3.03
CA VAL A 301 -14.38 10.26 -2.15
C VAL A 301 -12.97 10.26 -1.57
N GLU A 302 -12.28 11.40 -1.64
CA GLU A 302 -10.98 11.58 -1.00
C GLU A 302 -10.84 13.00 -0.46
N LYS A 303 -10.48 13.12 0.82
CA LYS A 303 -10.36 14.39 1.52
C LYS A 303 -9.08 15.15 1.18
N ASP A 304 -7.95 14.45 1.02
CA ASP A 304 -6.70 15.09 0.65
C ASP A 304 -6.65 15.39 -0.85
N LYS A 305 -6.42 16.66 -1.22
CA LYS A 305 -6.43 17.08 -2.63
C LYS A 305 -5.31 16.46 -3.45
N THR A 306 -4.16 16.17 -2.84
CA THR A 306 -3.00 15.59 -3.55
C THR A 306 -3.23 14.11 -3.82
N ARG A 307 -3.74 13.38 -2.82
CA ARG A 307 -4.15 11.98 -2.94
C ARG A 307 -5.33 11.85 -3.91
N ALA A 308 -6.28 12.78 -3.89
CA ALA A 308 -7.41 12.83 -4.81
C ALA A 308 -6.99 13.07 -6.27
N ALA A 309 -5.96 13.90 -6.51
CA ALA A 309 -5.40 14.07 -7.85
C ALA A 309 -4.73 12.79 -8.37
N THR A 310 -4.12 12.00 -7.47
CA THR A 310 -3.58 10.67 -7.80
C THR A 310 -4.71 9.69 -8.10
N LEU A 311 -5.74 9.64 -7.26
CA LEU A 311 -6.96 8.85 -7.50
C LEU A 311 -7.56 9.11 -8.88
N ALA A 312 -7.83 10.38 -9.22
CA ALA A 312 -8.42 10.75 -10.50
C ALA A 312 -7.55 10.27 -11.69
N ARG A 313 -6.22 10.40 -11.57
CA ARG A 313 -5.28 9.92 -12.60
C ARG A 313 -5.31 8.40 -12.74
N MET A 314 -5.33 7.67 -11.62
CA MET A 314 -5.35 6.21 -11.62
C MET A 314 -6.67 5.67 -12.17
N VAL A 315 -7.81 6.27 -11.80
CA VAL A 315 -9.13 5.95 -12.34
C VAL A 315 -9.16 6.15 -13.86
N ALA A 316 -8.67 7.28 -14.35
CA ALA A 316 -8.60 7.55 -15.80
C ALA A 316 -7.66 6.58 -16.54
N THR A 317 -6.51 6.27 -15.95
CA THR A 317 -5.54 5.32 -16.53
C THR A 317 -6.11 3.90 -16.59
N ALA A 318 -6.90 3.51 -15.59
CA ALA A 318 -7.64 2.25 -15.59
C ALA A 318 -8.86 2.25 -16.52
N GLY A 319 -9.19 3.38 -17.17
CA GLY A 319 -10.36 3.54 -18.03
C GLY A 319 -11.70 3.51 -17.29
N ALA A 320 -11.69 3.68 -15.97
CA ALA A 320 -12.86 3.56 -15.12
C ALA A 320 -13.70 4.84 -15.03
N ASP A 321 -13.23 5.96 -15.57
CA ASP A 321 -13.96 7.23 -15.69
C ASP A 321 -14.90 7.28 -16.91
N LYS A 322 -14.71 6.37 -17.88
CA LYS A 322 -15.52 6.32 -19.11
C LYS A 322 -16.99 6.12 -18.80
N ASP A 323 -17.83 6.79 -19.59
CA ASP A 323 -19.30 6.77 -19.50
C ASP A 323 -19.85 7.07 -18.09
N GLY A 324 -19.09 7.80 -17.28
CA GLY A 324 -19.44 8.17 -15.91
C GLY A 324 -19.56 6.97 -14.96
N LEU A 325 -18.81 5.89 -15.20
CA LEU A 325 -18.77 4.72 -14.32
C LEU A 325 -18.21 5.09 -12.93
N VAL A 326 -17.09 5.81 -12.87
CA VAL A 326 -16.51 6.35 -11.63
C VAL A 326 -16.49 7.88 -11.66
N THR A 327 -17.01 8.52 -10.61
CA THR A 327 -16.90 9.97 -10.38
C THR A 327 -16.07 10.23 -9.13
N CYS A 328 -14.99 11.03 -9.23
CA CYS A 328 -14.13 11.37 -8.11
C CYS A 328 -14.54 12.69 -7.44
N LEU A 329 -14.91 12.66 -6.16
CA LEU A 329 -15.12 13.85 -5.32
C LEU A 329 -13.81 14.23 -4.62
N GLN A 330 -13.05 15.12 -5.27
CA GLN A 330 -11.73 15.52 -4.81
C GLN A 330 -11.80 16.59 -3.72
N GLY A 331 -11.09 16.37 -2.61
CA GLY A 331 -11.09 17.28 -1.47
C GLY A 331 -12.36 17.21 -0.61
N GLN A 332 -13.21 16.20 -0.83
CA GLN A 332 -14.46 16.02 -0.11
C GLN A 332 -14.23 15.14 1.12
N ASP A 333 -14.69 15.58 2.28
CA ASP A 333 -14.72 14.78 3.50
C ASP A 333 -15.98 13.90 3.48
N PHE A 334 -15.80 12.57 3.50
CA PHE A 334 -16.91 11.61 3.49
C PHE A 334 -17.86 11.81 4.67
N SER A 335 -17.32 12.10 5.87
CA SER A 335 -18.12 12.33 7.09
C SER A 335 -19.03 13.55 7.02
N ARG A 336 -18.80 14.43 6.03
CA ARG A 336 -19.58 15.66 5.80
C ARG A 336 -20.57 15.53 4.64
N LEU A 337 -20.71 14.35 4.05
CA LEU A 337 -21.77 14.11 3.08
C LEU A 337 -23.12 14.09 3.81
N ASN A 338 -24.09 14.83 3.28
CA ASN A 338 -25.47 14.73 3.77
C ASN A 338 -26.10 13.45 3.21
N PRO A 339 -26.44 12.45 4.05
CA PRO A 339 -27.05 11.20 3.58
C PRO A 339 -28.43 11.40 2.95
N ASP A 340 -29.15 12.47 3.30
CA ASP A 340 -30.49 12.77 2.79
C ASP A 340 -30.48 13.49 1.43
N ASP A 341 -29.29 13.81 0.89
CA ASP A 341 -29.18 14.42 -0.42
C ASP A 341 -29.72 13.46 -1.49
N SER A 342 -30.68 13.94 -2.29
CA SER A 342 -31.34 13.19 -3.36
C SER A 342 -30.38 12.51 -4.36
N LYS A 343 -29.13 12.98 -4.48
CA LYS A 343 -28.11 12.34 -5.32
C LYS A 343 -27.65 10.98 -4.81
N TRP A 344 -27.84 10.67 -3.52
CA TRP A 344 -27.47 9.40 -2.89
C TRP A 344 -28.63 8.41 -2.77
N LYS A 345 -29.84 8.77 -3.21
CA LYS A 345 -31.05 7.94 -3.07
C LYS A 345 -30.92 6.54 -3.68
N HIS A 346 -30.01 6.36 -4.64
CA HIS A 346 -29.75 5.10 -5.32
C HIS A 346 -28.51 4.38 -4.80
N VAL A 347 -27.79 4.95 -3.82
CA VAL A 347 -26.62 4.30 -3.22
C VAL A 347 -27.10 3.15 -2.36
N THR A 348 -26.61 1.95 -2.67
CA THR A 348 -26.95 0.72 -1.94
C THR A 348 -25.73 0.09 -1.30
N ALA A 349 -24.50 0.51 -1.64
CA ALA A 349 -23.29 -0.05 -1.09
C ALA A 349 -22.25 1.02 -0.74
N LEU A 350 -21.54 0.80 0.37
CA LEU A 350 -20.39 1.60 0.78
C LEU A 350 -19.15 0.70 0.88
N LEU A 351 -18.02 1.17 0.35
CA LEU A 351 -16.70 0.65 0.66
C LEU A 351 -15.99 1.66 1.56
N LEU A 352 -15.70 1.25 2.80
CA LEU A 352 -14.97 2.06 3.78
C LEU A 352 -13.60 1.44 4.05
N ASP A 353 -12.56 2.07 3.52
CA ASP A 353 -11.14 1.71 3.70
C ASP A 353 -10.36 2.92 4.25
N PRO A 354 -10.52 3.25 5.54
CA PRO A 354 -9.91 4.45 6.12
C PRO A 354 -8.39 4.29 6.26
N SER A 355 -7.69 5.41 6.46
CA SER A 355 -6.26 5.40 6.76
C SER A 355 -5.99 4.56 8.01
N CYS A 356 -5.17 3.51 7.87
CA CYS A 356 -4.73 2.66 8.97
C CYS A 356 -3.25 2.94 9.33
N SER A 357 -2.77 2.35 10.43
CA SER A 357 -1.37 2.48 10.87
C SER A 357 -0.36 1.80 9.97
N GLY A 358 -0.82 1.02 8.98
CA GLY A 358 0.05 0.33 8.01
C GLY A 358 0.73 -0.94 8.55
N SER A 359 0.56 -1.25 9.84
CA SER A 359 1.23 -2.36 10.55
C SER A 359 0.91 -3.76 10.00
N GLY A 360 -0.23 -3.92 9.32
CA GLY A 360 -0.64 -5.17 8.68
C GLY A 360 -0.10 -5.37 7.26
N ILE A 361 0.63 -4.39 6.68
CA ILE A 361 1.16 -4.53 5.33
C ILE A 361 2.64 -4.91 5.38
N VAL A 362 2.85 -6.17 5.04
CA VAL A 362 4.14 -6.76 4.80
C VAL A 362 4.98 -5.91 3.85
N GLY A 363 6.20 -5.56 4.28
CA GLY A 363 7.17 -4.80 3.47
C GLY A 363 7.00 -3.28 3.50
N ARG A 364 5.97 -2.73 4.18
CA ARG A 364 5.84 -1.27 4.37
C ARG A 364 6.85 -0.67 5.33
N ASP A 365 7.48 -1.48 6.20
CA ASP A 365 8.55 -1.02 7.09
C ASP A 365 9.85 -0.65 6.35
N GLN A 366 9.95 -0.96 5.05
CA GLN A 366 11.02 -0.48 4.19
C GLN A 366 10.49 0.51 3.14
N GLY A 367 10.07 1.69 3.59
CA GLY A 367 10.18 2.93 2.81
C GLY A 367 9.12 3.22 1.76
N ASP A 368 8.03 2.45 1.69
CA ASP A 368 6.88 2.74 0.80
C ASP A 368 5.58 3.00 1.58
N ASP A 369 5.53 4.23 2.11
CA ASP A 369 4.39 5.12 2.43
C ASP A 369 3.06 4.66 3.09
N GLU A 370 2.48 5.66 3.78
CA GLU A 370 1.16 5.80 4.41
C GLU A 370 0.79 4.82 5.54
N GLY A 371 1.19 5.20 6.77
CA GLY A 371 0.61 4.70 8.02
C GLY A 371 0.85 5.69 9.17
N THR A 372 -0.21 6.19 9.80
CA THR A 372 -0.17 7.07 10.98
C THR A 372 -0.04 6.23 12.24
N GLY A 373 0.84 6.62 13.17
CA GLY A 373 1.20 5.87 14.39
C GLY A 373 0.10 5.71 15.46
N ASP A 374 -1.17 5.77 15.10
CA ASP A 374 -2.30 5.50 16.00
C ASP A 374 -3.49 4.92 15.23
N GLY A 375 -3.34 3.69 14.75
CA GLY A 375 -4.35 3.01 13.96
C GLY A 375 -4.50 1.55 14.36
N THR A 376 -5.74 1.10 14.46
CA THR A 376 -6.15 -0.29 14.73
C THR A 376 -5.40 -1.29 13.86
N MET A 377 -5.00 -2.40 14.47
CA MET A 377 -4.32 -3.52 13.82
C MET A 377 -5.30 -4.25 12.89
N GLY A 378 -5.08 -4.20 11.58
CA GLY A 378 -5.87 -4.96 10.59
C GLY A 378 -6.62 -4.11 9.55
N PHE A 379 -7.05 -4.75 8.46
CA PHE A 379 -7.95 -4.14 7.47
C PHE A 379 -9.38 -4.17 8.03
N PHE A 380 -9.96 -3.01 8.31
CA PHE A 380 -11.38 -2.86 8.57
C PHE A 380 -12.07 -2.48 7.27
N ALA A 381 -12.82 -3.41 6.67
CA ALA A 381 -13.73 -3.11 5.57
C ALA A 381 -15.13 -3.52 6.02
N VAL A 382 -16.04 -2.55 6.12
CA VAL A 382 -17.46 -2.81 6.41
C VAL A 382 -18.24 -2.45 5.16
N GLY A 383 -18.91 -3.45 4.58
CA GLY A 383 -19.87 -3.26 3.51
C GLY A 383 -21.23 -2.99 4.12
N PHE A 384 -21.77 -1.79 3.91
CA PHE A 384 -23.14 -1.45 4.30
C PHE A 384 -24.05 -1.63 3.10
N VAL A 385 -25.19 -2.30 3.30
CA VAL A 385 -26.18 -2.52 2.25
C VAL A 385 -27.49 -1.91 2.69
N ARG A 386 -28.03 -1.01 1.88
CA ARG A 386 -29.29 -0.35 2.22
C ARG A 386 -30.44 -1.34 2.02
N ASP A 387 -31.08 -1.77 3.10
CA ASP A 387 -32.28 -2.58 3.02
C ASP A 387 -33.46 -1.74 2.51
N GLY A 388 -34.28 -2.33 1.65
CA GLY A 388 -35.38 -1.67 0.96
C GLY A 388 -36.66 -1.53 1.80
N GLY A 389 -36.67 -2.03 3.04
CA GLY A 389 -37.90 -2.24 3.83
C GLY A 389 -38.10 -1.35 5.07
N GLY A 390 -37.11 -0.61 5.56
CA GLY A 390 -37.22 0.14 6.82
C GLY A 390 -37.79 1.55 6.63
N GLY A 391 -39.06 1.78 6.98
CA GLY A 391 -39.55 3.13 7.29
C GLY A 391 -38.85 3.69 8.53
N GLU A 392 -38.79 5.03 8.64
CA GLU A 392 -38.05 5.80 9.67
C GLU A 392 -38.27 5.36 11.13
N GLY A 393 -39.30 4.58 11.43
CA GLY A 393 -39.60 4.08 12.78
C GLY A 393 -38.73 2.91 13.27
N GLY A 394 -38.30 1.99 12.39
CA GLY A 394 -37.64 0.75 12.83
C GLY A 394 -36.19 0.94 13.28
N ALA A 395 -35.43 1.80 12.58
CA ALA A 395 -34.02 2.07 12.90
C ALA A 395 -33.84 2.85 14.22
N LEU A 396 -34.87 3.58 14.67
CA LEU A 396 -34.86 4.29 15.96
C LEU A 396 -35.19 3.36 17.14
N GLU A 397 -35.92 2.27 16.91
CA GLU A 397 -36.18 1.24 17.94
C GLU A 397 -34.94 0.34 18.13
N GLU A 398 -34.30 -0.12 17.05
CA GLU A 398 -33.08 -0.96 17.15
C GLU A 398 -31.91 -0.22 17.81
N MET A 399 -31.73 1.09 17.54
CA MET A 399 -30.69 1.87 18.22
C MET A 399 -30.97 2.07 19.72
N ARG A 400 -32.24 2.15 20.13
CA ARG A 400 -32.62 2.26 21.55
C ARG A 400 -32.42 0.95 22.29
N GLU A 401 -32.75 -0.18 21.67
CA GLU A 401 -32.51 -1.50 22.27
C GLU A 401 -31.00 -1.77 22.47
N LEU A 402 -30.14 -1.29 21.57
CA LEU A 402 -28.69 -1.40 21.71
C LEU A 402 -28.10 -0.45 22.78
N GLU A 403 -28.68 0.74 22.96
CA GLU A 403 -28.29 1.66 24.05
C GLU A 403 -28.70 1.14 25.43
N ASP A 404 -29.86 0.47 25.54
CA ASP A 404 -30.33 -0.12 26.80
C ASP A 404 -29.50 -1.35 27.20
N VAL A 405 -29.05 -2.17 26.25
CA VAL A 405 -28.15 -3.31 26.53
C VAL A 405 -26.75 -2.85 26.96
N ALA A 406 -26.23 -1.75 26.39
CA ALA A 406 -24.94 -1.19 26.77
C ALA A 406 -24.95 -0.50 28.15
N ALA A 407 -26.12 -0.08 28.64
CA ALA A 407 -26.25 0.49 29.98
C ALA A 407 -26.22 -0.57 31.10
N ASP A 408 -26.74 -1.78 30.83
CA ASP A 408 -26.81 -2.87 31.81
C ASP A 408 -25.47 -3.61 32.03
N GLU A 409 -24.50 -3.47 31.13
CA GLU A 409 -23.15 -4.09 31.25
C GLU A 409 -22.12 -3.21 31.98
N SER A 410 -22.52 -2.08 32.58
CA SER A 410 -21.58 -1.11 33.17
C SER A 410 -21.28 -1.25 34.68
N ASP A 411 -21.82 -2.27 35.36
CA ASP A 411 -21.69 -2.42 36.82
C ASP A 411 -20.81 -3.60 37.31
N ASP A 412 -20.12 -4.33 36.44
CA ASP A 412 -19.17 -5.37 36.88
C ASP A 412 -17.75 -4.81 37.06
N GLU A 413 -17.53 -4.21 38.23
CA GLU A 413 -16.25 -3.70 38.73
C GLU A 413 -15.22 -4.86 38.88
N PHE A 414 -14.21 -4.87 38.00
CA PHE A 414 -13.11 -5.83 38.00
C PHE A 414 -12.18 -5.62 39.21
N GLU A 415 -12.32 -6.44 40.26
CA GLU A 415 -11.37 -6.47 41.38
C GLU A 415 -10.05 -7.16 40.97
N GLY A 416 -8.95 -6.42 41.13
CA GLY A 416 -7.61 -6.80 40.71
C GLY A 416 -7.01 -8.01 41.43
N PHE A 417 -6.12 -8.71 40.74
CA PHE A 417 -5.33 -9.81 41.28
C PHE A 417 -4.29 -9.28 42.29
N SER A 418 -4.37 -9.75 43.54
CA SER A 418 -3.34 -9.56 44.56
C SER A 418 -2.14 -10.47 44.33
N ASP A 419 -0.94 -9.91 44.46
CA ASP A 419 0.35 -10.63 44.47
C ASP A 419 0.39 -11.73 45.56
N GLY A 420 0.81 -12.92 45.15
CA GLY A 420 1.11 -14.07 46.00
C GLY A 420 2.05 -15.04 45.30
#